data_AF-A0A6C1DP80-F1
#
_entry.id   AF-A0A6C1DP80-F1
#
_cell.length_a   1.000
_cell.length_b   1.000
_cell.length_c   1.000
_cell.angle_alpha   90.00
_cell.angle_beta   90.00
_cell.angle_gamma   90.00
#
_symmetry.space_group_name_H-M   'P 1'
#
loop_
_entity.id
_entity.type
_entity.pdbx_description
1 polymer ?
#
loop_
_entity_poly.entity_id
_entity_poly.type
_entity_poly.pdbx_seq_one_letter_code
_entity_poly.pdbx_strand_id
1 'polypeptide(L)'
;MEQLCKRYVHTPAAFIQNIVANTKRTTLATQLSVEKAKKKVPKTALKKKLNSRPKERLPNWLKLNDVFNIHYEKPSNSDINKVNRFFNKAKVEFEWCAASFDDIPENPFLNKKSHKDILKDHGECGTTLIDTLPEVIFLGGTNVGKSSILNNITTSHVSRDLGSLARVSKTTGFTKTLNCYNVGNRLRMIDSPGYGFNSSKEQGKVTLQYLLERKQLVRCFLLLAGDKEINNTDNMIIQYIHEHGVPFEVVFTKMDKVKDLNKFKKKVMSSGLMDLPTLPRLVLTNSLTSSTSPKRFGIDLLRYVIFQSCGLIL
;
A
#
# COMPACT_ATOMS: atom_id res chain seq x y z
N MET A 1 9.02 13.67 -30.65
CA MET A 1 9.76 13.02 -29.55
C MET A 1 10.67 13.98 -28.78
N GLU A 2 11.32 14.94 -29.44
CA GLU A 2 12.27 15.90 -28.82
C GLU A 2 11.65 17.01 -27.93
N GLN A 3 10.35 17.28 -28.01
CA GLN A 3 9.71 18.36 -27.26
C GLN A 3 9.17 17.95 -25.87
N LEU A 4 9.01 16.65 -25.57
CA LEU A 4 8.52 16.16 -24.27
C LEU A 4 9.64 16.06 -23.21
N CYS A 5 10.91 15.92 -23.63
CA CYS A 5 12.06 15.84 -22.72
C CYS A 5 12.42 17.17 -22.04
N LYS A 6 11.89 18.31 -22.49
CA LYS A 6 12.29 19.64 -21.98
C LYS A 6 11.58 20.08 -20.69
N ARG A 7 10.68 19.28 -20.13
CA ARG A 7 9.88 19.67 -18.94
C ARG A 7 10.44 19.22 -17.59
N TYR A 8 11.48 18.37 -17.57
CA TYR A 8 12.12 17.89 -16.35
C TYR A 8 13.51 18.50 -16.24
N VAL A 9 13.55 19.74 -15.75
CA VAL A 9 14.80 20.41 -15.40
C VAL A 9 15.37 19.72 -14.16
N HIS A 10 16.64 19.33 -14.24
CA HIS A 10 17.41 18.67 -13.19
C HIS A 10 17.18 19.29 -11.80
N THR A 11 16.57 18.53 -10.90
CA THR A 11 16.70 18.79 -9.46
C THR A 11 17.87 17.95 -8.96
N PRO A 12 18.94 18.55 -8.41
CA PRO A 12 20.09 17.77 -7.92
C PRO A 12 19.67 16.81 -6.80
N ALA A 13 20.19 15.58 -6.80
CA ALA A 13 19.94 14.58 -5.76
C ALA A 13 20.20 15.11 -4.33
N ALA A 14 21.07 16.12 -4.18
CA ALA A 14 21.33 16.83 -2.93
C ALA A 14 20.13 17.65 -2.39
N PHE A 15 19.18 18.05 -3.24
CA PHE A 15 17.99 18.83 -2.85
C PHE A 15 16.90 17.94 -2.24
N ILE A 16 16.75 16.70 -2.75
CA ILE A 16 15.84 15.69 -2.19
C ILE A 16 16.28 15.30 -0.76
N GLN A 17 17.59 15.28 -0.50
CA GLN A 17 18.14 15.02 0.84
C GLN A 17 17.87 16.15 1.86
N ASN A 18 17.51 17.35 1.41
CA ASN A 18 17.29 18.53 2.27
C ASN A 18 15.80 18.88 2.50
N ILE A 19 14.87 18.37 1.68
CA ILE A 19 13.42 18.65 1.81
C ILE A 19 12.76 17.90 2.99
N VAL A 20 13.49 17.02 3.66
CA VAL A 20 13.03 16.30 4.87
C VAL A 20 13.04 17.18 6.13
N ALA A 21 13.52 18.43 6.05
CA ALA A 21 13.66 19.30 7.21
C ALA A 21 12.79 20.57 7.12
N ASN A 22 11.93 20.71 8.12
CA ASN A 22 11.35 21.94 8.66
C ASN A 22 10.32 22.73 7.84
N THR A 23 9.13 22.85 8.42
CA THR A 23 8.48 24.17 8.60
C THR A 23 7.69 24.18 9.91
N LYS A 24 8.03 25.11 10.80
CA LYS A 24 7.40 25.29 12.13
C LYS A 24 5.96 25.77 11.99
N ARG A 25 5.11 25.36 12.95
CA ARG A 25 3.71 25.78 13.10
C ARG A 25 3.60 27.26 13.46
N THR A 26 2.59 27.93 12.90
CA THR A 26 1.88 29.02 13.56
C THR A 26 0.48 28.50 13.89
N THR A 27 0.19 28.36 15.18
CA THR A 27 -1.12 27.95 15.71
C THR A 27 -2.03 29.15 15.84
N LEU A 28 -3.24 29.06 15.28
CA LEU A 28 -4.38 29.87 15.71
C LEU A 28 -5.49 28.92 16.11
N ALA A 29 -5.73 28.87 17.41
CA ALA A 29 -6.87 28.23 18.02
C ALA A 29 -8.11 29.09 17.80
N THR A 30 -9.25 28.46 17.51
CA THR A 30 -10.53 29.07 17.85
C THR A 30 -11.51 27.96 18.22
N GLN A 31 -11.97 28.05 19.45
CA GLN A 31 -13.12 27.32 20.00
C GLN A 31 -14.37 27.69 19.20
N LEU A 32 -15.32 26.75 19.06
CA LEU A 32 -16.75 27.05 19.05
C LEU A 32 -17.54 25.76 19.32
N SER A 33 -18.13 25.75 20.51
CA SER A 33 -19.18 24.87 21.01
C SER A 33 -20.50 25.15 20.31
N VAL A 34 -21.23 24.10 19.89
CA VAL A 34 -22.70 24.18 19.71
C VAL A 34 -23.35 22.87 20.15
N GLU A 35 -24.45 23.05 20.87
CA GLU A 35 -25.23 22.12 21.68
C GLU A 35 -25.99 21.02 20.94
N LYS A 36 -26.29 19.96 21.70
CA LYS A 36 -27.19 18.86 21.33
C LYS A 36 -28.65 19.30 21.50
N ALA A 37 -29.46 19.10 20.45
CA ALA A 37 -30.92 19.10 20.57
C ALA A 37 -31.49 17.73 20.15
N LYS A 38 -32.05 17.01 21.11
CA LYS A 38 -32.87 15.80 20.89
C LYS A 38 -34.29 16.22 20.50
N LYS A 39 -34.81 15.73 19.38
CA LYS A 39 -36.26 15.71 19.10
C LYS A 39 -36.73 14.27 18.87
N LYS A 40 -37.66 13.82 19.73
CA LYS A 40 -38.46 12.60 19.57
C LYS A 40 -39.61 12.88 18.60
N VAL A 41 -39.88 11.96 17.68
CA VAL A 41 -41.14 11.89 16.91
C VAL A 41 -41.71 10.48 17.08
N PRO A 42 -43.01 10.29 17.35
CA PRO A 42 -43.56 8.97 17.65
C PRO A 42 -44.39 8.37 16.50
N LYS A 43 -44.58 7.05 16.64
CA LYS A 43 -45.70 6.18 16.23
C LYS A 43 -45.57 5.27 14.99
N THR A 44 -45.89 4.01 15.32
CA THR A 44 -46.74 3.03 14.62
C THR A 44 -46.12 2.02 13.65
N ALA A 45 -46.58 0.79 13.89
CA ALA A 45 -46.21 -0.47 13.27
C ALA A 45 -46.63 -0.55 11.80
N LEU A 46 -45.74 -1.08 10.97
CA LEU A 46 -46.09 -1.63 9.66
C LEU A 46 -45.41 -2.98 9.46
N LYS A 47 -46.25 -3.92 9.03
CA LYS A 47 -46.07 -5.37 8.98
C LYS A 47 -44.85 -5.81 8.16
N LYS A 48 -44.27 -6.94 8.60
CA LYS A 48 -43.21 -7.72 7.93
C LYS A 48 -43.54 -7.96 6.45
N LYS A 49 -42.74 -7.39 5.55
CA LYS A 49 -42.55 -7.92 4.18
C LYS A 49 -41.26 -8.75 4.19
N LEU A 50 -41.38 -9.95 3.65
CA LEU A 50 -40.33 -10.95 3.50
C LEU A 50 -39.07 -10.33 2.88
N ASN A 51 -37.96 -10.30 3.63
CA ASN A 51 -36.69 -9.70 3.21
C ASN A 51 -36.00 -10.54 2.13
N SER A 52 -36.23 -10.24 0.85
CA SER A 52 -35.20 -10.49 -0.15
C SER A 52 -34.04 -9.52 0.13
N ARG A 53 -32.87 -10.01 0.56
CA ARG A 53 -31.68 -9.16 0.78
C ARG A 53 -31.44 -8.34 -0.51
N PRO A 54 -31.44 -7.00 -0.47
CA PRO A 54 -31.10 -6.22 -1.66
C PRO A 54 -29.70 -6.62 -2.11
N LYS A 55 -29.53 -6.94 -3.41
CA LYS A 55 -28.20 -7.10 -4.02
C LYS A 55 -27.39 -5.85 -3.68
N GLU A 56 -26.39 -6.02 -2.82
CA GLU A 56 -25.54 -4.93 -2.33
C GLU A 56 -24.91 -4.23 -3.54
N ARG A 57 -25.18 -2.93 -3.70
CA ARG A 57 -24.64 -2.14 -4.81
C ARG A 57 -23.14 -1.90 -4.59
N LEU A 58 -22.33 -2.26 -5.57
CA LEU A 58 -20.89 -1.94 -5.58
C LEU A 58 -20.70 -0.40 -5.55
N PRO A 59 -19.65 0.10 -4.86
CA PRO A 59 -19.36 1.52 -4.86
C PRO A 59 -19.08 2.04 -6.28
N ASN A 60 -19.61 3.21 -6.62
CA ASN A 60 -19.44 3.79 -7.95
C ASN A 60 -17.97 4.05 -8.31
N TRP A 61 -17.12 4.35 -7.31
CA TRP A 61 -15.69 4.56 -7.53
C TRP A 61 -14.97 3.30 -8.02
N LEU A 62 -15.49 2.09 -7.74
CA LEU A 62 -14.86 0.85 -8.17
C LEU A 62 -14.87 0.71 -9.69
N LYS A 63 -15.86 1.32 -10.36
CA LYS A 63 -15.94 1.39 -11.84
C LYS A 63 -14.77 2.16 -12.46
N LEU A 64 -14.08 3.00 -11.68
CA LEU A 64 -12.91 3.73 -12.17
C LEU A 64 -11.71 2.81 -12.40
N ASN A 65 -11.67 1.62 -11.78
CA ASN A 65 -10.64 0.63 -12.11
C ASN A 65 -10.64 0.30 -13.61
N ASP A 66 -11.81 0.16 -14.22
CA ASP A 66 -11.96 -0.14 -15.65
C ASP A 66 -11.53 1.04 -16.53
N VAL A 67 -11.67 2.27 -16.02
CA VAL A 67 -11.31 3.49 -16.75
C VAL A 67 -9.80 3.70 -16.74
N PHE A 68 -9.16 3.52 -15.59
CA PHE A 68 -7.73 3.80 -15.44
C PHE A 68 -6.83 2.65 -15.89
N ASN A 69 -7.34 1.43 -15.90
CA ASN A 69 -6.53 0.24 -16.19
C ASN A 69 -6.93 -0.42 -17.52
N ILE A 70 -7.32 0.37 -18.52
CA ILE A 70 -7.78 -0.14 -19.82
C ILE A 70 -6.72 -0.99 -20.55
N HIS A 71 -5.43 -0.71 -20.30
CA HIS A 71 -4.31 -1.43 -20.89
C HIS A 71 -3.97 -2.75 -20.19
N TYR A 72 -4.66 -3.04 -19.07
CA TYR A 72 -4.41 -4.21 -18.27
C TYR A 72 -5.48 -5.26 -18.50
N GLU A 73 -5.06 -6.50 -18.69
CA GLU A 73 -5.99 -7.63 -18.70
C GLU A 73 -6.73 -7.73 -17.37
N LYS A 74 -8.04 -7.92 -17.46
CA LYS A 74 -8.88 -8.10 -16.28
C LYS A 74 -8.65 -9.51 -15.73
N PRO A 75 -8.29 -9.65 -14.44
CA PRO A 75 -8.12 -10.95 -13.83
C PRO A 75 -9.42 -11.75 -13.87
N SER A 76 -9.31 -13.06 -14.14
CA SER A 76 -10.46 -13.95 -14.06
C SER A 76 -10.94 -14.08 -12.60
N ASN A 77 -12.23 -14.35 -12.41
CA ASN A 77 -12.77 -14.64 -11.07
C ASN A 77 -12.09 -15.88 -10.44
N SER A 78 -11.64 -16.82 -11.28
CA SER A 78 -10.91 -18.01 -10.82
C SER A 78 -9.58 -17.61 -10.18
N ASP A 79 -8.82 -16.74 -10.83
CA ASP A 79 -7.49 -16.34 -10.34
C ASP A 79 -7.59 -15.46 -9.11
N ILE A 80 -8.55 -14.52 -9.08
CA ILE A 80 -8.88 -13.76 -7.87
C ILE A 80 -9.19 -14.71 -6.71
N ASN A 81 -10.01 -15.75 -6.94
CA ASN A 81 -10.38 -16.70 -5.89
C ASN A 81 -9.19 -17.55 -5.42
N LYS A 82 -8.33 -18.01 -6.33
CA LYS A 82 -7.10 -18.75 -5.99
C LYS A 82 -6.17 -17.90 -5.12
N VAL A 83 -5.89 -16.67 -5.55
CA VAL A 83 -5.02 -15.73 -4.82
C VAL A 83 -5.62 -15.37 -3.47
N ASN A 84 -6.92 -15.10 -3.39
CA ASN A 84 -7.59 -14.84 -2.12
C ASN A 84 -7.53 -16.04 -1.17
N ARG A 85 -7.68 -17.26 -1.68
CA ARG A 85 -7.54 -18.48 -0.89
C ARG A 85 -6.14 -18.63 -0.33
N PHE A 86 -5.11 -18.26 -1.09
CA PHE A 86 -3.73 -18.20 -0.59
C PHE A 86 -3.63 -17.23 0.58
N PHE A 87 -3.95 -15.93 0.39
CA PHE A 87 -3.76 -14.94 1.45
C PHE A 87 -4.59 -15.22 2.70
N ASN A 88 -5.78 -15.82 2.54
CA ASN A 88 -6.63 -16.18 3.67
C ASN A 88 -6.08 -17.38 4.49
N LYS A 89 -5.20 -18.20 3.90
CA LYS A 89 -4.61 -19.39 4.54
C LYS A 89 -3.13 -19.22 4.88
N ALA A 90 -2.43 -18.29 4.23
CA ALA A 90 -1.02 -18.08 4.40
C ALA A 90 -0.71 -17.69 5.84
N LYS A 91 0.24 -18.40 6.45
CA LYS A 91 0.84 -17.94 7.71
C LYS A 91 1.63 -16.68 7.41
N VAL A 92 1.39 -15.62 8.18
CA VAL A 92 2.14 -14.38 8.04
C VAL A 92 3.01 -14.18 9.26
N GLU A 93 4.31 -14.07 9.04
CA GLU A 93 5.32 -13.99 10.08
C GLU A 93 6.12 -12.70 9.92
N PHE A 94 6.36 -12.02 11.03
CA PHE A 94 7.33 -10.93 11.06
C PHE A 94 8.73 -11.54 11.04
N GLU A 95 9.53 -11.22 10.03
CA GLU A 95 10.88 -11.79 9.89
C GLU A 95 11.96 -10.87 10.46
N TRP A 96 11.93 -9.58 10.10
CA TRP A 96 12.96 -8.62 10.51
C TRP A 96 12.46 -7.18 10.45
N CYS A 97 13.16 -6.29 11.17
CA CYS A 97 13.09 -4.86 10.96
C CYS A 97 14.49 -4.25 10.86
N ALA A 98 14.61 -3.18 10.09
CA ALA A 98 15.90 -2.55 9.79
C ALA A 98 15.80 -1.02 9.81
N ALA A 99 16.72 -0.37 10.53
CA ALA A 99 16.82 1.08 10.61
C ALA A 99 17.83 1.63 9.58
N SER A 100 18.90 0.87 9.32
CA SER A 100 19.84 1.06 8.20
C SER A 100 19.61 0.01 7.13
N PHE A 101 20.09 0.27 5.91
CA PHE A 101 20.09 -0.74 4.83
C PHE A 101 21.03 -1.90 5.16
N ASP A 102 22.16 -1.60 5.82
CA ASP A 102 23.16 -2.60 6.23
C ASP A 102 22.63 -3.57 7.31
N ASP A 103 21.57 -3.20 8.03
CA ASP A 103 20.92 -4.05 9.04
C ASP A 103 19.97 -5.07 8.40
N ILE A 104 19.65 -4.91 7.11
CA ILE A 104 18.75 -5.82 6.41
C ILE A 104 19.49 -7.14 6.26
N PRO A 105 18.91 -8.26 6.72
CA PRO A 105 19.53 -9.56 6.55
C PRO A 105 19.84 -9.81 5.07
N GLU A 106 21.14 -9.78 4.76
CA GLU A 106 21.68 -10.44 3.59
C GLU A 106 21.83 -11.93 3.91
N ASN A 107 21.77 -12.73 2.85
CA ASN A 107 21.81 -14.19 2.88
C ASN A 107 22.66 -14.76 4.06
N PRO A 108 22.07 -15.50 5.04
CA PRO A 108 22.81 -16.02 6.21
C PRO A 108 24.04 -16.86 5.82
N PHE A 109 24.06 -17.40 4.60
CA PHE A 109 25.10 -18.28 4.09
C PHE A 109 26.36 -17.58 3.54
N LEU A 110 26.41 -16.23 3.47
CA LEU A 110 27.59 -15.52 2.98
C LEU A 110 28.65 -15.24 4.06
N ASN A 111 28.32 -15.36 5.34
CA ASN A 111 29.32 -15.36 6.40
C ASN A 111 29.96 -16.75 6.54
N LYS A 112 30.97 -17.00 5.71
CA LYS A 112 31.90 -18.14 5.82
C LYS A 112 32.57 -18.15 7.20
N LYS A 113 32.00 -18.89 8.15
CA LYS A 113 32.68 -19.64 9.21
C LYS A 113 31.63 -20.47 9.96
N SER A 114 31.79 -21.80 9.95
CA SER A 114 31.00 -22.82 10.69
C SER A 114 29.77 -23.47 10.00
N HIS A 115 29.92 -23.97 8.78
CA HIS A 115 28.96 -24.95 8.21
C HIS A 115 29.54 -26.37 8.15
N LYS A 116 29.98 -26.91 9.30
CA LYS A 116 30.22 -28.36 9.45
C LYS A 116 29.33 -29.04 10.50
N ASP A 117 28.63 -28.28 11.34
CA ASP A 117 27.96 -28.86 12.52
C ASP A 117 26.42 -28.92 12.42
N ILE A 118 25.81 -28.40 11.35
CA ILE A 118 24.33 -28.35 11.21
C ILE A 118 23.75 -29.50 10.36
N LEU A 119 24.60 -30.32 9.72
CA LEU A 119 24.14 -31.41 8.83
C LEU A 119 24.00 -32.79 9.49
N LYS A 120 23.87 -32.86 10.83
CA LYS A 120 23.82 -34.16 11.53
C LYS A 120 22.55 -34.47 12.30
N ASP A 121 21.57 -33.58 12.35
CA ASP A 121 20.33 -33.89 13.04
C ASP A 121 19.13 -33.44 12.20
N HIS A 122 18.24 -34.40 11.94
CA HIS A 122 17.00 -34.33 11.16
C HIS A 122 17.13 -34.59 9.65
N GLY A 123 16.63 -35.78 9.29
CA GLY A 123 16.46 -36.24 7.92
C GLY A 123 15.60 -35.29 7.08
N GLU A 124 16.01 -35.19 5.81
CA GLU A 124 15.29 -34.71 4.62
C GLU A 124 14.03 -33.87 4.89
N CYS A 125 14.25 -32.62 5.32
CA CYS A 125 13.28 -31.54 5.20
C CYS A 125 13.90 -30.48 4.26
N GLY A 126 13.27 -30.25 3.11
CA GLY A 126 13.83 -29.55 1.95
C GLY A 126 14.53 -28.24 2.25
N THR A 127 15.83 -28.20 1.98
CA THR A 127 16.70 -27.01 1.98
C THR A 127 16.52 -26.17 0.71
N THR A 128 15.29 -25.88 0.30
CA THR A 128 15.04 -25.12 -0.93
C THR A 128 14.12 -23.93 -0.63
N LEU A 129 14.59 -22.70 -0.90
CA LEU A 129 13.82 -21.47 -1.18
C LEU A 129 13.56 -20.42 -0.07
N ILE A 130 14.29 -20.41 1.06
CA ILE A 130 14.17 -19.27 2.01
C ILE A 130 14.88 -17.99 1.47
N ASP A 131 15.83 -18.14 0.53
CA ASP A 131 16.78 -17.08 0.16
C ASP A 131 16.46 -16.30 -1.15
N THR A 132 15.30 -16.51 -1.77
CA THR A 132 14.93 -15.91 -3.08
C THR A 132 13.50 -15.39 -3.19
N LEU A 133 12.79 -15.21 -2.08
CA LEU A 133 11.38 -14.78 -2.16
C LEU A 133 11.28 -13.37 -2.77
N PRO A 134 10.38 -13.16 -3.75
CA PRO A 134 10.12 -11.84 -4.29
C PRO A 134 9.59 -10.91 -3.18
N GLU A 135 10.17 -9.72 -3.11
CA GLU A 135 9.83 -8.68 -2.14
C GLU A 135 8.98 -7.60 -2.82
N VAL A 136 7.89 -7.20 -2.17
CA VAL A 136 7.11 -6.02 -2.55
C VAL A 136 7.13 -5.01 -1.41
N ILE A 137 7.35 -3.75 -1.74
CA ILE A 137 7.39 -2.67 -0.73
C ILE A 137 6.15 -1.80 -0.83
N PHE A 138 5.60 -1.44 0.33
CA PHE A 138 4.52 -0.47 0.45
C PHE A 138 5.12 0.86 0.87
N LEU A 139 5.05 1.83 -0.04
CA LEU A 139 5.52 3.19 0.16
C LEU A 139 4.32 4.13 0.28
N GLY A 140 4.38 5.15 1.13
CA GLY A 140 3.28 6.10 1.22
C GLY A 140 3.44 7.12 2.34
N GLY A 141 2.76 8.25 2.22
CA GLY A 141 2.83 9.32 3.21
C GLY A 141 2.26 8.90 4.57
N THR A 142 2.67 9.60 5.63
CA THR A 142 2.09 9.36 6.97
C THR A 142 0.55 9.49 6.94
N ASN A 143 -0.14 8.58 7.64
CA ASN A 143 -1.61 8.50 7.66
C ASN A 143 -2.28 8.29 6.29
N VAL A 144 -1.58 7.82 5.26
CA VAL A 144 -2.22 7.45 3.98
C VAL A 144 -3.08 6.20 4.09
N GLY A 145 -2.82 5.32 5.06
CA GLY A 145 -3.55 4.05 5.26
C GLY A 145 -2.73 2.79 5.01
N LYS A 146 -1.41 2.91 4.90
CA LYS A 146 -0.45 1.81 4.67
C LYS A 146 -0.61 0.62 5.63
N SER A 147 -0.51 0.86 6.94
CA SER A 147 -0.67 -0.22 7.93
C SER A 147 -2.08 -0.84 7.89
N SER A 148 -3.12 -0.05 7.59
CA SER A 148 -4.48 -0.59 7.43
C SER A 148 -4.61 -1.48 6.18
N ILE A 149 -3.95 -1.11 5.08
CA ILE A 149 -3.90 -1.93 3.87
C ILE A 149 -3.13 -3.23 4.12
N LEU A 150 -1.97 -3.17 4.77
CA LEU A 150 -1.18 -4.37 5.09
C LEU A 150 -2.00 -5.37 5.90
N ASN A 151 -2.70 -4.90 6.93
CA ASN A 151 -3.61 -5.74 7.72
C ASN A 151 -4.75 -6.34 6.89
N ASN A 152 -5.25 -5.62 5.87
CA ASN A 152 -6.30 -6.12 4.99
C ASN A 152 -5.80 -7.14 3.98
N ILE A 153 -4.59 -6.99 3.48
CA ILE A 153 -3.98 -7.94 2.56
C ILE A 153 -3.79 -9.29 3.25
N THR A 154 -3.45 -9.31 4.54
CA THR A 154 -3.12 -10.54 5.29
C THR A 154 -4.27 -11.14 6.08
N THR A 155 -5.44 -10.50 6.10
CA THR A 155 -6.65 -11.03 6.77
C THR A 155 -7.78 -11.26 5.80
N SER A 156 -8.80 -12.04 6.18
CA SER A 156 -9.96 -12.24 5.30
C SER A 156 -10.56 -10.88 4.90
N HIS A 157 -10.52 -10.55 3.60
CA HIS A 157 -11.07 -9.30 3.06
C HIS A 157 -12.60 -9.22 3.21
N VAL A 158 -13.25 -10.36 3.49
CA VAL A 158 -14.68 -10.48 3.80
C VAL A 158 -14.96 -10.17 5.27
N SER A 159 -13.94 -10.27 6.14
CA SER A 159 -14.08 -9.94 7.55
C SER A 159 -14.24 -8.44 7.76
N ARG A 160 -15.06 -8.07 8.75
CA ARG A 160 -15.23 -6.67 9.18
C ARG A 160 -14.12 -6.21 10.10
N ASP A 161 -13.43 -7.14 10.76
CA ASP A 161 -12.37 -6.84 11.73
C ASP A 161 -11.03 -6.71 11.03
N LEU A 162 -10.26 -5.69 11.41
CA LEU A 162 -8.94 -5.42 10.83
C LEU A 162 -7.94 -6.34 11.53
N GLY A 163 -7.01 -6.94 10.79
CA GLY A 163 -5.88 -7.64 11.40
C GLY A 163 -5.05 -6.75 12.32
N SER A 164 -4.25 -7.37 13.19
CA SER A 164 -3.34 -6.69 14.12
C SER A 164 -1.86 -6.82 13.71
N LEU A 165 -1.57 -7.31 12.50
CA LEU A 165 -0.22 -7.61 12.04
C LEU A 165 0.69 -6.37 11.95
N ALA A 166 0.22 -5.34 11.24
CA ALA A 166 0.86 -4.04 11.16
C ALA A 166 0.21 -3.12 12.18
N ARG A 167 1.02 -2.43 12.99
CA ARG A 167 0.50 -1.52 14.02
C ARG A 167 -0.12 -0.28 13.38
N VAL A 168 -1.45 -0.16 13.51
CA VAL A 168 -2.22 1.00 13.03
C VAL A 168 -2.24 2.07 14.11
N SER A 169 -1.31 3.03 14.04
CA SER A 169 -1.34 4.21 14.90
C SER A 169 -2.01 5.39 14.20
N LYS A 170 -2.77 6.19 14.96
CA LYS A 170 -3.25 7.51 14.49
C LYS A 170 -2.13 8.56 14.53
N THR A 171 -1.07 8.30 15.28
CA THR A 171 0.09 9.18 15.43
C THR A 171 1.07 8.93 14.29
N THR A 172 1.44 10.01 13.61
CA THR A 172 2.46 10.07 12.56
C THR A 172 3.84 9.63 13.04
N GLY A 173 4.64 8.98 12.16
CA GLY A 173 6.00 8.53 12.48
C GLY A 173 6.07 7.22 13.27
N PHE A 174 4.98 6.44 13.28
CA PHE A 174 4.91 5.21 14.06
C PHE A 174 5.81 4.10 13.49
N THR A 175 5.77 3.86 12.18
CA THR A 175 6.70 2.95 11.49
C THR A 175 8.05 3.67 11.36
N LYS A 176 9.02 3.29 12.19
CA LYS A 176 10.35 3.94 12.23
C LYS A 176 11.40 3.25 11.38
N THR A 177 11.18 1.98 11.08
CA THR A 177 12.08 1.06 10.40
C THR A 177 11.37 0.45 9.20
N LEU A 178 12.12 -0.12 8.26
CA LEU A 178 11.56 -1.11 7.35
C LEU A 178 11.12 -2.33 8.17
N ASN A 179 9.95 -2.88 7.90
CA ASN A 179 9.48 -4.12 8.53
C ASN A 179 9.15 -5.15 7.46
N CYS A 180 9.70 -6.36 7.60
CA CYS A 180 9.46 -7.45 6.69
C CYS A 180 8.46 -8.46 7.26
N TYR A 181 7.48 -8.81 6.43
CA TYR A 181 6.50 -9.84 6.71
C TYR A 181 6.59 -10.92 5.63
N ASN A 182 6.97 -12.13 6.01
CA ASN A 182 6.87 -13.31 5.14
C ASN A 182 5.43 -13.77 5.08
N VAL A 183 4.96 -14.01 3.85
CA VAL A 183 3.61 -14.49 3.58
C VAL A 183 3.71 -15.89 2.98
N GLY A 184 3.45 -16.89 3.82
CA GLY A 184 3.32 -18.29 3.41
C GLY A 184 4.54 -18.88 2.72
N ASN A 185 5.75 -18.37 3.00
CA ASN A 185 7.01 -18.74 2.34
C ASN A 185 6.95 -18.62 0.80
N ARG A 186 6.17 -17.66 0.29
CA ARG A 186 6.04 -17.41 -1.16
C ARG A 186 6.46 -16.01 -1.58
N LEU A 187 6.28 -15.02 -0.71
CA LEU A 187 6.67 -13.65 -0.95
C LEU A 187 6.93 -12.94 0.38
N ARG A 188 7.60 -11.79 0.30
CA ARG A 188 7.81 -10.89 1.43
C ARG A 188 7.14 -9.54 1.15
N MET A 189 6.47 -9.01 2.16
CA MET A 189 5.89 -7.67 2.13
C MET A 189 6.67 -6.76 3.06
N ILE A 190 7.07 -5.61 2.53
CA ILE A 190 7.92 -4.66 3.23
C ILE A 190 7.10 -3.41 3.55
N ASP A 191 6.92 -3.14 4.83
CA ASP A 191 6.30 -1.91 5.31
C ASP A 191 7.36 -0.82 5.45
N SER A 192 7.32 0.21 4.61
CA SER A 192 8.26 1.33 4.73
C SER A 192 7.86 2.30 5.85
N PRO A 193 8.81 3.06 6.41
CA PRO A 193 8.50 4.30 7.10
C PRO A 193 7.65 5.21 6.20
N GLY A 194 6.67 5.90 6.78
CA GLY A 194 5.83 6.82 6.03
C GLY A 194 6.54 8.16 5.83
N TYR A 195 6.58 8.67 4.61
CA TYR A 195 7.22 9.96 4.30
C TYR A 195 6.34 11.18 4.66
N GLY A 196 6.95 12.37 4.76
CA GLY A 196 6.27 13.65 4.97
C GLY A 196 6.61 14.31 6.32
N PHE A 197 5.66 15.06 6.90
CA PHE A 197 5.89 16.00 8.02
C PHE A 197 6.66 15.43 9.25
N ASN A 198 6.61 14.12 9.49
CA ASN A 198 7.26 13.47 10.64
C ASN A 198 8.19 12.31 10.24
N SER A 199 8.67 12.27 9.00
CA SER A 199 9.72 11.34 8.59
C SER A 199 11.10 11.93 8.88
N SER A 200 12.03 11.11 9.36
CA SER A 200 13.44 11.52 9.51
C SER A 200 14.23 11.36 8.21
N LYS A 201 15.40 12.00 8.11
CA LYS A 201 16.28 11.88 6.94
C LYS A 201 16.80 10.46 6.75
N GLU A 202 17.09 9.79 7.86
CA GLU A 202 17.56 8.40 7.94
C GLU A 202 16.49 7.44 7.41
N GLN A 203 15.23 7.65 7.78
CA GLN A 203 14.08 6.90 7.25
C GLN A 203 13.94 7.05 5.74
N GLY A 204 14.13 8.27 5.23
CA GLY A 204 14.18 8.52 3.79
C GLY A 204 15.34 7.77 3.13
N LYS A 205 16.55 7.90 3.69
CA LYS A 205 17.76 7.26 3.16
C LYS A 205 17.62 5.74 3.06
N VAL A 206 17.21 5.06 4.13
CA VAL A 206 17.05 3.60 4.12
C VAL A 206 15.98 3.15 3.13
N THR A 207 14.89 3.90 3.00
CA THR A 207 13.80 3.57 2.06
C THR A 207 14.27 3.72 0.61
N LEU A 208 14.94 4.84 0.28
CA LEU A 208 15.45 5.06 -1.08
C LEU A 208 16.55 4.06 -1.44
N GLN A 209 17.47 3.79 -0.51
CA GLN A 209 18.50 2.77 -0.71
C GLN A 209 17.88 1.40 -0.95
N TYR A 210 16.86 1.03 -0.18
CA TYR A 210 16.11 -0.20 -0.40
C TYR A 210 15.46 -0.29 -1.78
N LEU A 211 14.85 0.80 -2.27
CA LEU A 211 14.24 0.84 -3.59
C LEU A 211 15.23 0.63 -4.74
N LEU A 212 16.49 1.04 -4.54
CA LEU A 212 17.53 1.00 -5.59
C LEU A 212 18.41 -0.24 -5.53
N GLU A 213 18.75 -0.71 -4.33
CA GLU A 213 19.81 -1.69 -4.12
C GLU A 213 19.28 -3.09 -3.78
N ARG A 214 18.03 -3.22 -3.30
CA ARG A 214 17.49 -4.53 -2.93
C ARG A 214 17.14 -5.38 -4.14
N LYS A 215 17.95 -6.40 -4.41
CA LYS A 215 17.80 -7.32 -5.55
C LYS A 215 16.49 -8.11 -5.57
N GLN A 216 15.92 -8.40 -4.40
CA GLN A 216 14.68 -9.17 -4.26
C GLN A 216 13.43 -8.30 -4.52
N LEU A 217 13.56 -6.97 -4.54
CA LEU A 217 12.44 -6.07 -4.75
C LEU A 217 11.94 -6.17 -6.19
N VAL A 218 10.70 -6.65 -6.37
CA VAL A 218 10.07 -6.80 -7.69
C VAL A 218 9.03 -5.72 -8.00
N ARG A 219 8.49 -5.06 -6.97
CA ARG A 219 7.48 -4.01 -7.15
C ARG A 219 7.34 -3.09 -5.95
N CYS A 220 7.25 -1.79 -6.22
CA CYS A 220 6.80 -0.79 -5.26
C CYS A 220 5.30 -0.54 -5.39
N PHE A 221 4.57 -0.57 -4.28
CA PHE A 221 3.18 -0.13 -4.20
C PHE A 221 3.13 1.23 -3.53
N LEU A 222 3.00 2.29 -4.33
CA LEU A 222 2.89 3.66 -3.86
C LEU A 222 1.44 3.97 -3.46
N LEU A 223 1.22 4.20 -2.16
CA LEU A 223 -0.09 4.52 -1.61
C LEU A 223 -0.32 6.02 -1.65
N LEU A 224 -1.44 6.42 -2.25
CA LEU A 224 -1.94 7.79 -2.30
C LEU A 224 -3.35 7.85 -1.69
N ALA A 225 -3.65 8.89 -0.93
CA ALA A 225 -4.98 9.03 -0.34
C ALA A 225 -5.98 9.53 -1.39
N GLY A 226 -7.07 8.79 -1.61
CA GLY A 226 -8.14 9.17 -2.53
C GLY A 226 -8.83 10.47 -2.10
N ASP A 227 -9.00 10.68 -0.79
CA ASP A 227 -9.68 11.81 -0.16
C ASP A 227 -8.83 13.08 -0.03
N LYS A 228 -7.58 13.06 -0.50
CA LYS A 228 -6.65 14.19 -0.49
C LYS A 228 -6.11 14.49 -1.89
N GLU A 229 -5.56 15.68 -2.07
CA GLU A 229 -4.76 16.00 -3.25
C GLU A 229 -3.42 15.25 -3.22
N ILE A 230 -2.85 15.00 -4.40
CA ILE A 230 -1.48 14.48 -4.55
C ILE A 230 -0.54 15.66 -4.27
N ASN A 231 0.24 15.57 -3.21
CA ASN A 231 1.07 16.68 -2.77
C ASN A 231 2.45 16.69 -3.45
N ASN A 232 3.24 17.74 -3.21
CA ASN A 232 4.57 17.87 -3.81
C ASN A 232 5.51 16.71 -3.46
N THR A 233 5.47 16.20 -2.22
CA THR A 233 6.28 15.04 -1.81
C THR A 233 5.86 13.78 -2.55
N ASP A 234 4.57 13.56 -2.77
CA ASP A 234 4.08 12.45 -3.59
C ASP A 234 4.61 12.55 -5.02
N ASN A 235 4.51 13.72 -5.65
CA ASN A 235 5.01 13.96 -7.01
C ASN A 235 6.52 13.75 -7.13
N MET A 236 7.30 14.21 -6.14
CA MET A 236 8.74 13.99 -6.09
C MET A 236 9.09 12.50 -6.00
N ILE A 237 8.33 11.72 -5.22
CA ILE A 237 8.54 10.27 -5.11
C ILE A 237 8.17 9.57 -6.42
N ILE A 238 7.04 9.93 -7.04
CA ILE A 238 6.64 9.40 -8.35
C ILE A 238 7.74 9.67 -9.39
N GLN A 239 8.25 10.90 -9.43
CA GLN A 239 9.33 11.27 -10.32
C GLN A 239 10.60 10.47 -10.03
N TYR A 240 10.99 10.36 -8.75
CA TYR A 240 12.19 9.65 -8.34
C TYR A 240 12.16 8.16 -8.72
N ILE A 241 11.08 7.45 -8.39
CA ILE A 241 10.96 6.01 -8.71
C ILE A 241 10.89 5.78 -10.23
N HIS A 242 10.26 6.69 -10.97
CA HIS A 242 10.21 6.64 -12.42
C HIS A 242 11.60 6.87 -13.06
N GLU A 243 12.32 7.92 -12.64
CA GLU A 243 13.66 8.25 -13.16
C GLU A 243 14.69 7.15 -12.90
N HIS A 244 14.56 6.43 -11.78
CA HIS A 244 15.45 5.33 -11.43
C HIS A 244 14.97 3.96 -11.93
N GLY A 245 13.89 3.92 -12.72
CA GLY A 245 13.37 2.69 -13.31
C GLY A 245 12.82 1.68 -12.30
N VAL A 246 12.45 2.12 -11.09
CA VAL A 246 11.86 1.26 -10.06
C VAL A 246 10.44 0.90 -10.49
N PRO A 247 10.11 -0.38 -10.75
CA PRO A 247 8.77 -0.77 -11.14
C PRO A 247 7.78 -0.48 -10.00
N PHE A 248 6.68 0.22 -10.31
CA PHE A 248 5.71 0.57 -9.30
C PHE A 248 4.27 0.52 -9.78
N GLU A 249 3.35 0.30 -8.84
CA GLU A 249 1.90 0.45 -8.99
C GLU A 249 1.41 1.51 -8.00
N VAL A 250 0.28 2.15 -8.30
CA VAL A 250 -0.32 3.13 -7.41
C VAL A 250 -1.58 2.57 -6.76
N VAL A 251 -1.66 2.68 -5.44
CA VAL A 251 -2.82 2.25 -4.66
C VAL A 251 -3.52 3.47 -4.08
N PHE A 252 -4.68 3.83 -4.62
CA PHE A 252 -5.52 4.86 -4.05
C PHE A 252 -6.30 4.30 -2.86
N THR A 253 -5.99 4.80 -1.67
CA THR A 253 -6.61 4.37 -0.41
C THR A 253 -7.80 5.27 -0.04
N LYS A 254 -8.58 4.86 0.97
CA LYS A 254 -9.66 5.68 1.55
C LYS A 254 -10.72 6.14 0.53
N MET A 255 -10.97 5.32 -0.49
CA MET A 255 -11.95 5.64 -1.52
C MET A 255 -13.38 5.76 -0.97
N ASP A 256 -13.66 5.15 0.19
CA ASP A 256 -14.89 5.32 0.95
C ASP A 256 -15.17 6.77 1.40
N LYS A 257 -14.12 7.61 1.45
CA LYS A 257 -14.19 9.02 1.84
C LYS A 257 -14.26 9.99 0.66
N VAL A 258 -14.12 9.50 -0.57
CA VAL A 258 -14.19 10.35 -1.76
C VAL A 258 -15.63 10.73 -2.04
N LYS A 259 -15.95 12.02 -1.86
CA LYS A 259 -17.29 12.58 -2.05
C LYS A 259 -17.59 12.94 -3.50
N ASP A 260 -16.57 13.37 -4.25
CA ASP A 260 -16.68 13.80 -5.64
C ASP A 260 -15.75 12.97 -6.54
N LEU A 261 -16.35 12.06 -7.30
CA LEU A 261 -15.63 11.17 -8.22
C LEU A 261 -15.11 11.90 -9.45
N ASN A 262 -15.78 12.97 -9.89
CA ASN A 262 -15.32 13.77 -11.03
C ASN A 262 -14.06 14.56 -10.64
N LYS A 263 -14.04 15.14 -9.44
CA LYS A 263 -12.85 15.78 -8.90
C LYS A 263 -11.70 14.78 -8.75
N PHE A 264 -11.96 13.60 -8.19
CA PHE A 264 -10.96 12.53 -8.09
C PHE A 264 -10.42 12.13 -9.47
N LYS A 265 -11.29 11.93 -10.46
CA LYS A 265 -10.87 11.60 -11.83
C LYS A 265 -9.99 12.68 -12.43
N LYS A 266 -10.40 13.96 -12.33
CA LYS A 266 -9.59 15.09 -12.81
C LYS A 266 -8.22 15.13 -12.14
N LYS A 267 -8.15 14.94 -10.81
CA LYS A 267 -6.90 14.85 -10.05
C LYS A 267 -5.95 13.79 -10.60
N VAL A 268 -6.46 12.59 -10.87
CA VAL A 268 -5.65 11.49 -11.42
C VAL A 268 -5.17 11.83 -12.83
N MET A 269 -6.04 12.33 -13.69
CA MET A 269 -5.67 12.71 -15.06
C MET A 269 -4.66 13.86 -15.11
N SER A 270 -4.70 14.81 -14.17
CA SER A 270 -3.76 15.94 -14.11
C SER A 270 -2.45 15.61 -13.39
N SER A 271 -2.30 14.41 -12.81
CA SER A 271 -1.13 14.05 -12.00
C SER A 271 0.08 13.61 -12.83
N GLY A 272 -0.08 13.40 -14.13
CA GLY A 272 0.94 12.82 -14.99
C GLY A 272 1.09 11.30 -14.88
N LEU A 273 0.43 10.64 -13.93
CA LEU A 273 0.48 9.17 -13.77
C LEU A 273 0.04 8.42 -15.04
N MET A 274 -0.95 8.96 -15.75
CA MET A 274 -1.46 8.38 -17.01
C MET A 274 -0.59 8.72 -18.22
N ASP A 275 0.38 9.62 -18.08
CA ASP A 275 1.30 10.05 -19.14
C ASP A 275 2.66 9.36 -19.02
N LEU A 276 2.89 8.59 -17.94
CA LEU A 276 4.12 7.84 -17.73
C LEU A 276 4.23 6.69 -18.75
N PRO A 277 5.40 6.48 -19.38
CA PRO A 277 5.61 5.37 -20.31
C PRO A 277 5.36 3.99 -19.68
N THR A 278 5.59 3.86 -18.37
CA THR A 278 5.36 2.62 -17.63
C THR A 278 3.88 2.34 -17.37
N LEU A 279 3.01 3.35 -17.49
CA LEU A 279 1.56 3.28 -17.25
C LEU A 279 1.20 2.46 -16.00
N PRO A 280 1.62 2.89 -14.79
CA PRO A 280 1.40 2.11 -13.57
C PRO A 280 -0.09 1.82 -13.38
N ARG A 281 -0.42 0.58 -13.01
CA ARG A 281 -1.78 0.18 -12.65
C ARG A 281 -2.23 0.97 -11.44
N LEU A 282 -3.46 1.50 -11.53
CA LEU A 282 -4.10 2.26 -10.47
C LEU A 282 -5.12 1.37 -9.75
N VAL A 283 -4.82 0.95 -8.52
CA VAL A 283 -5.71 0.10 -7.71
C VAL A 283 -6.46 0.95 -6.70
N LEU A 284 -7.80 0.98 -6.79
CA LEU A 284 -8.64 1.74 -5.88
C LEU A 284 -9.14 0.86 -4.72
N THR A 285 -8.97 1.32 -3.48
CA THR A 285 -9.27 0.54 -2.27
C THR A 285 -9.93 1.34 -1.15
N ASN A 286 -10.70 0.64 -0.30
CA ASN A 286 -11.04 1.12 1.04
C ASN A 286 -10.67 0.08 2.10
N SER A 287 -9.99 0.53 3.14
CA SER A 287 -9.55 -0.34 4.23
C SER A 287 -10.53 -0.44 5.38
N LEU A 288 -11.38 0.58 5.56
CA LEU A 288 -12.36 0.67 6.62
C LEU A 288 -13.76 0.53 6.03
N THR A 289 -14.66 -0.08 6.82
CA THR A 289 -16.08 -0.11 6.50
C THR A 289 -16.74 1.19 6.96
N SER A 290 -17.69 1.69 6.18
CA SER A 290 -18.48 2.87 6.47
C SER A 290 -19.94 2.66 6.01
N SER A 291 -20.82 3.61 6.28
CA SER A 291 -22.18 3.59 5.74
C SER A 291 -22.21 3.61 4.20
N THR A 292 -21.21 4.24 3.57
CA THR A 292 -21.07 4.31 2.11
C THR A 292 -20.29 3.14 1.51
N SER A 293 -19.59 2.36 2.34
CA SER A 293 -18.82 1.18 1.92
C SER A 293 -18.92 0.10 3.02
N PRO A 294 -19.98 -0.73 3.01
CA PRO A 294 -20.27 -1.68 4.09
C PRO A 294 -19.26 -2.85 4.15
N LYS A 295 -18.42 -2.97 3.12
CA LYS A 295 -17.35 -3.95 2.96
C LYS A 295 -16.06 -3.24 2.55
N ARG A 296 -14.96 -3.98 2.60
CA ARG A 296 -13.67 -3.59 2.02
C ARG A 296 -13.67 -4.01 0.56
N PHE A 297 -13.38 -3.07 -0.33
CA PHE A 297 -13.36 -3.27 -1.77
C PHE A 297 -11.95 -3.01 -2.32
N GLY A 298 -11.60 -3.70 -3.40
CA GLY A 298 -10.32 -3.57 -4.11
C GLY A 298 -9.14 -4.30 -3.48
N ILE A 299 -9.31 -4.91 -2.30
CA ILE A 299 -8.26 -5.72 -1.64
C ILE A 299 -7.97 -7.01 -2.40
N ASP A 300 -9.00 -7.60 -3.01
CA ASP A 300 -8.92 -8.76 -3.90
C ASP A 300 -8.07 -8.47 -5.14
N LEU A 301 -8.33 -7.33 -5.81
CA LEU A 301 -7.52 -6.88 -6.93
C LEU A 301 -6.10 -6.58 -6.48
N LEU A 302 -5.90 -5.88 -5.36
CA LEU A 302 -4.56 -5.58 -4.84
C LEU A 302 -3.75 -6.86 -4.57
N ARG A 303 -4.37 -7.86 -3.95
CA ARG A 303 -3.75 -9.18 -3.74
C ARG A 303 -3.34 -9.84 -5.05
N TYR A 304 -4.22 -9.79 -6.06
CA TYR A 304 -3.91 -10.30 -7.40
C TYR A 304 -2.71 -9.57 -8.01
N VAL A 305 -2.68 -8.23 -7.95
CA VAL A 305 -1.56 -7.45 -8.50
C VAL A 305 -0.24 -7.75 -7.78
N ILE A 306 -0.26 -7.93 -6.46
CA ILE A 306 0.91 -8.37 -5.67
C ILE A 306 1.39 -9.74 -6.16
N PHE A 307 0.48 -10.71 -6.27
CA PHE A 307 0.81 -12.06 -6.76
C PHE A 307 1.39 -12.05 -8.17
N GLN A 308 0.77 -11.27 -9.07
CA GLN A 308 1.22 -11.10 -10.44
C GLN A 308 2.62 -10.49 -10.48
N SER A 309 2.87 -9.46 -9.67
CA SER A 309 4.17 -8.77 -9.58
C SER A 309 5.28 -9.70 -9.08
N CYS A 310 4.93 -10.65 -8.20
CA CYS A 310 5.84 -11.68 -7.71
C CYS A 310 6.02 -12.86 -8.67
N GLY A 311 5.37 -12.88 -9.84
CA GLY A 311 5.43 -14.01 -10.78
C GLY A 311 4.79 -15.29 -10.23
N LEU A 312 3.83 -15.16 -9.30
CA LEU A 312 3.18 -16.29 -8.62
C LEU A 312 1.85 -16.70 -9.27
N ILE A 313 1.50 -16.08 -10.41
CA ILE A 313 0.34 -16.42 -11.22
C ILE A 313 0.86 -17.08 -12.49
N LEU A 314 0.41 -18.32 -12.74
CA LEU A 314 0.63 -19.08 -13.97
C LEU A 314 -0.54 -18.84 -14.93
#